data_AF-A0AAV5IYM3-F1
#
_entry.id   AF-A0AAV5IYM3-F1
#
_cell.length_a   1.000
_cell.length_b   1.000
_cell.length_c   1.000
_cell.angle_alpha   90.00
_cell.angle_beta   90.00
_cell.angle_gamma   90.00
#
_symmetry.space_group_name_H-M   'P 1'
#
loop_
_entity.id
_entity.type
_entity.pdbx_description
1 polymer ?
#
loop_
_entity_poly.entity_id
_entity_poly.type
_entity_poly.pdbx_seq_one_letter_code
_entity_poly.pdbx_strand_id
1 'polypeptide(L)'
;MFPRLSYLSTDRQSTVQQMGEWIGGSWRWRLKWRRRLSTREQDQETQLRSTIQNVQVRKEADDRWWWRYEKDGEYTVKSAYKMLTTTEEGDEIKCLKRCWNSTIPLKICAFSWLSVLGRTPCKVNLLKRNIITQEADAKCSFCAEIAENEDHLLLWCDFSGKIWNKNLAWWEIKYVMARSCKDAFLQHSWAGRYQKGWQVIWYATIWALWSTQNRRIFEAKQVSIDEVFHMVQYNSYYWIKSKIEGWTYSFADWCNAPSRCRIVKVPNQRLIELEQGEMI
;
A
#
# COMPACT_ATOMS: atom_id res chain seq x y z
N MET A 1 11.60 0.50 -25.42
CA MET A 1 11.90 -0.17 -26.72
C MET A 1 11.69 0.86 -27.84
N PHE A 2 12.39 0.75 -28.98
CA PHE A 2 12.51 1.81 -30.01
C PHE A 2 11.71 1.53 -31.30
N PRO A 3 10.37 1.61 -31.30
CA PRO A 3 9.54 1.20 -32.45
C PRO A 3 9.76 2.06 -33.71
N ARG A 4 10.04 3.35 -33.54
CA ARG A 4 10.32 4.25 -34.68
C ARG A 4 11.61 3.89 -35.40
N LEU A 5 12.68 3.58 -34.65
CA LEU A 5 13.94 3.11 -35.22
C LEU A 5 13.77 1.75 -35.90
N SER A 6 13.04 0.82 -35.29
CA SER A 6 12.73 -0.47 -35.92
C SER A 6 12.02 -0.28 -37.27
N TYR A 7 11.05 0.63 -37.35
CA TYR A 7 10.42 0.99 -38.62
C TYR A 7 11.40 1.60 -39.63
N LEU A 8 12.40 2.36 -39.20
CA LEU A 8 13.38 2.96 -40.11
C LEU A 8 14.55 2.06 -40.48
N SER A 9 14.72 0.92 -39.79
CA SER A 9 15.77 -0.05 -40.09
C SER A 9 15.59 -0.69 -41.47
N THR A 10 16.69 -0.83 -42.19
CA THR A 10 16.77 -1.66 -43.41
C THR A 10 16.84 -3.16 -43.08
N ASP A 11 17.27 -3.49 -41.87
CA ASP A 11 17.73 -4.81 -41.46
C ASP A 11 16.85 -5.38 -40.33
N ARG A 12 15.52 -5.29 -40.50
CA ARG A 12 14.55 -5.64 -39.44
C ARG A 12 14.53 -7.13 -39.05
N GLN A 13 14.94 -7.99 -39.97
CA GLN A 13 14.97 -9.44 -39.82
C GLN A 13 16.41 -9.98 -39.73
N SER A 14 17.40 -9.09 -39.66
CA SER A 14 18.81 -9.48 -39.65
C SER A 14 19.22 -9.99 -38.27
N THR A 15 20.09 -10.98 -38.25
CA THR A 15 20.64 -11.52 -36.99
C THR A 15 21.66 -10.56 -36.40
N VAL A 16 21.98 -10.70 -35.10
CA VAL A 16 23.00 -9.86 -34.44
C VAL A 16 24.33 -9.91 -35.21
N GLN A 17 24.73 -11.09 -35.70
CA GLN A 17 25.94 -11.28 -36.50
C GLN A 17 25.96 -10.45 -37.80
N GLN A 18 24.80 -10.16 -38.39
CA GLN A 18 24.69 -9.38 -39.62
C GLN A 18 24.63 -7.86 -39.35
N MET A 19 24.43 -7.46 -38.10
CA MET A 19 24.23 -6.07 -37.68
C MET A 19 25.54 -5.36 -37.27
N GLY A 20 26.69 -5.96 -37.54
CA GLY A 20 28.00 -5.42 -37.19
C GLY A 20 29.15 -6.23 -37.76
N GLU A 21 30.37 -5.89 -37.33
CA GLU A 21 31.60 -6.53 -37.78
C GLU A 21 32.64 -6.59 -36.66
N TRP A 22 33.54 -7.58 -36.73
CA TRP A 22 34.65 -7.69 -35.80
C TRP A 22 35.86 -6.90 -36.31
N ILE A 23 36.28 -5.90 -35.55
CA ILE A 23 37.47 -5.08 -35.87
C ILE A 23 38.41 -5.11 -34.66
N GLY A 24 39.64 -5.59 -34.87
CA GLY A 24 40.67 -5.63 -33.81
C GLY A 24 40.23 -6.43 -32.58
N GLY A 25 39.47 -7.52 -32.77
CA GLY A 25 38.97 -8.34 -31.65
C GLY A 25 37.79 -7.74 -30.88
N SER A 26 37.22 -6.61 -31.32
CA SER A 26 36.03 -5.99 -30.72
C SER A 26 34.86 -5.97 -31.70
N TRP A 27 33.64 -6.15 -31.20
CA TRP A 27 32.42 -6.06 -32.00
C TRP A 27 32.04 -4.60 -32.26
N ARG A 28 31.81 -4.24 -33.52
CA ARG A 28 31.36 -2.91 -33.94
C ARG A 28 29.98 -2.99 -34.58
N TRP A 29 29.00 -2.33 -33.97
CA TRP A 29 27.64 -2.22 -34.49
C TRP A 29 27.57 -1.36 -35.75
N ARG A 30 26.93 -1.88 -36.81
CA ARG A 30 26.68 -1.20 -38.09
C ARG A 30 25.18 -1.06 -38.34
N LEU A 31 24.56 -0.13 -37.62
CA LEU A 31 23.13 0.19 -37.79
C LEU A 31 22.91 1.00 -39.08
N LYS A 32 21.98 0.54 -39.93
CA LYS A 32 21.62 1.19 -41.19
C LYS A 32 20.17 1.66 -41.16
N TRP A 33 19.94 2.85 -41.71
CA TRP A 33 18.64 3.52 -41.72
C TRP A 33 18.21 3.82 -43.16
N ARG A 34 16.91 3.65 -43.46
CA ARG A 34 16.34 3.89 -44.81
C ARG A 34 16.45 5.34 -45.27
N ARG A 35 16.51 6.29 -44.33
CA ARG A 35 16.67 7.73 -44.57
C ARG A 35 17.44 8.37 -43.43
N ARG A 36 17.85 9.64 -43.61
CA ARG A 36 18.39 10.45 -42.52
C ARG A 36 17.39 10.57 -41.37
N LEU A 37 17.89 10.44 -40.14
CA LEU A 37 17.09 10.54 -38.92
C LEU A 37 16.81 12.01 -38.58
N SER A 38 15.58 12.29 -38.15
CA SER A 38 15.21 13.57 -37.53
C SER A 38 15.83 13.71 -36.13
N THR A 39 15.82 14.91 -35.55
CA THR A 39 16.38 15.17 -34.21
C THR A 39 15.84 14.22 -33.14
N ARG A 40 14.51 14.00 -33.10
CA ARG A 40 13.89 13.09 -32.14
C ARG A 40 14.28 11.61 -32.34
N GLU A 41 14.56 11.21 -33.58
CA GLU A 41 15.03 9.86 -33.91
C GLU A 41 16.51 9.68 -33.56
N GLN A 42 17.32 10.75 -33.67
CA GLN A 42 18.72 10.76 -33.24
C GLN A 42 18.85 10.59 -31.71
N ASP A 43 17.95 11.21 -30.93
CA ASP A 43 17.90 10.99 -29.47
C ASP A 43 17.63 9.52 -29.14
N GLN A 44 16.69 8.90 -29.86
CA GLN A 44 16.39 7.48 -29.72
C GLN A 44 17.57 6.60 -30.16
N GLU A 45 18.27 6.97 -31.23
CA GLU A 45 19.45 6.23 -31.70
C GLU A 45 20.56 6.29 -30.65
N THR A 46 20.78 7.45 -30.05
CA THR A 46 21.77 7.63 -28.97
C THR A 46 21.45 6.73 -27.79
N GLN A 47 20.19 6.67 -27.36
CA GLN A 47 19.76 5.78 -26.28
C GLN A 47 19.89 4.29 -26.66
N LEU A 48 19.58 3.93 -27.91
CA LEU A 48 19.79 2.57 -28.43
C LEU A 48 21.27 2.19 -28.40
N ARG A 49 22.15 3.07 -28.90
CA ARG A 49 23.61 2.87 -28.91
C ARG A 49 24.15 2.68 -27.50
N SER A 50 23.75 3.52 -26.55
CA SER A 50 24.10 3.36 -25.13
C SER A 50 23.65 2.01 -24.57
N THR A 51 22.47 1.52 -24.97
CA THR A 51 21.94 0.22 -24.51
C THR A 51 22.76 -0.95 -25.06
N ILE A 52 23.11 -0.94 -26.35
CA ILE A 52 23.81 -2.05 -27.01
C ILE A 52 25.33 -2.00 -26.86
N GLN A 53 25.91 -0.87 -26.47
CA GLN A 53 27.35 -0.72 -26.27
C GLN A 53 27.88 -1.59 -25.12
N ASN A 54 27.04 -1.87 -24.11
CA ASN A 54 27.42 -2.72 -22.98
C ASN A 54 27.22 -4.22 -23.25
N VAL A 55 26.72 -4.59 -24.45
CA VAL A 55 26.51 -6.00 -24.82
C VAL A 55 27.81 -6.59 -25.33
N GLN A 56 28.31 -7.61 -24.63
CA GLN A 56 29.50 -8.37 -25.01
C GLN A 56 29.11 -9.49 -25.99
N VAL A 57 29.24 -9.25 -27.29
CA VAL A 57 29.03 -10.28 -28.32
C VAL A 57 30.17 -11.29 -28.27
N ARG A 58 29.86 -12.59 -28.33
CA ARG A 58 30.86 -13.68 -28.31
C ARG A 58 30.80 -14.43 -29.64
N LYS A 59 31.96 -14.76 -30.22
CA LYS A 59 32.05 -15.39 -31.55
C LYS A 59 31.54 -16.84 -31.61
N GLU A 60 31.67 -17.56 -30.50
CA GLU A 60 31.48 -19.02 -30.45
C GLU A 60 30.32 -19.41 -29.53
N ALA A 61 29.42 -18.47 -29.23
CA ALA A 61 28.26 -18.72 -28.38
C ALA A 61 26.98 -18.61 -29.20
N ASP A 62 26.05 -19.54 -28.98
CA ASP A 62 24.71 -19.47 -29.55
C ASP A 62 23.92 -18.28 -28.97
N ASP A 63 23.00 -17.77 -29.78
CA ASP A 63 22.08 -16.72 -29.36
C ASP A 63 21.17 -17.21 -28.23
N ARG A 64 21.11 -16.46 -27.12
CA ARG A 64 20.19 -16.72 -26.01
C ARG A 64 19.48 -15.46 -25.55
N TRP A 65 18.27 -15.63 -25.04
CA TRP A 65 17.56 -14.56 -24.34
C TRP A 65 18.32 -14.18 -23.07
N TRP A 66 18.53 -12.87 -22.86
CA TRP A 66 19.21 -12.36 -21.68
C TRP A 66 18.27 -11.46 -20.87
N TRP A 67 17.93 -11.92 -19.66
CA TRP A 67 17.12 -11.17 -18.74
C TRP A 67 17.97 -10.13 -17.98
N ARG A 68 17.90 -8.88 -18.40
CA ARG A 68 18.76 -7.78 -17.91
C ARG A 68 18.66 -7.47 -16.40
N TYR A 69 17.68 -8.02 -15.70
CA TYR A 69 17.44 -7.74 -14.28
C TYR A 69 18.05 -8.77 -13.34
N GLU A 70 18.69 -9.82 -13.88
CA GLU A 70 19.48 -10.79 -13.12
C GLU A 70 20.91 -10.84 -13.65
N LYS A 71 21.87 -11.17 -12.77
CA LYS A 71 23.30 -11.17 -13.11
C LYS A 71 23.72 -12.35 -13.99
N ASP A 72 23.02 -13.47 -13.85
CA ASP A 72 23.19 -14.67 -14.67
C ASP A 72 22.44 -14.59 -16.01
N GLY A 73 21.57 -13.57 -16.16
CA GLY A 73 20.75 -13.36 -17.34
C GLY A 73 19.55 -14.29 -17.44
N GLU A 74 19.27 -15.07 -16.39
CA GLU A 74 18.18 -16.05 -16.39
C GLU A 74 16.84 -15.39 -16.10
N TYR A 75 15.83 -15.72 -16.91
CA TYR A 75 14.48 -15.24 -16.68
C TYR A 75 13.80 -16.08 -15.60
N THR A 76 13.21 -15.39 -14.61
CA THR A 76 12.28 -16.02 -13.68
C THR A 76 11.02 -15.18 -13.54
N VAL A 77 9.88 -15.84 -13.33
CA VAL A 77 8.61 -15.16 -13.01
C VAL A 77 8.77 -14.26 -11.78
N LYS A 78 9.57 -14.69 -10.80
CA LYS A 78 9.91 -13.91 -9.61
C LYS A 78 10.64 -12.61 -9.96
N SER A 79 11.65 -12.66 -10.83
CA SER A 79 12.40 -11.48 -11.24
C SER A 79 11.55 -10.53 -12.10
N ALA A 80 10.71 -11.07 -12.99
CA ALA A 80 9.76 -10.29 -13.76
C ALA A 80 8.72 -9.59 -12.87
N TYR A 81 8.13 -10.32 -11.93
CA TYR A 81 7.19 -9.77 -10.95
C TYR A 81 7.85 -8.70 -10.09
N LYS A 82 9.09 -8.97 -9.62
CA LYS A 82 9.88 -7.98 -8.88
C LYS A 82 10.09 -6.74 -9.74
N MET A 83 10.51 -6.84 -10.99
CA MET A 83 10.68 -5.68 -11.88
C MET A 83 9.37 -4.87 -12.02
N LEU A 84 8.25 -5.55 -12.27
CA LEU A 84 6.94 -4.90 -12.41
C LEU A 84 6.49 -4.21 -11.12
N THR A 85 6.84 -4.77 -9.96
CA THR A 85 6.46 -4.25 -8.64
C THR A 85 7.51 -3.34 -7.99
N THR A 86 8.75 -3.32 -8.47
CA THR A 86 9.85 -2.48 -7.94
C THR A 86 9.84 -1.09 -8.57
N THR A 87 9.14 -0.91 -9.70
CA THR A 87 9.02 0.42 -10.31
C THR A 87 8.34 1.42 -9.37
N GLU A 88 7.55 0.94 -8.41
CA GLU A 88 7.15 1.68 -7.22
C GLU A 88 6.94 0.66 -6.08
N GLU A 89 7.85 0.56 -5.10
CA GLU A 89 7.39 0.16 -3.76
C GLU A 89 6.53 1.31 -3.22
N GLY A 90 5.34 1.46 -3.81
CA GLY A 90 4.40 2.51 -3.49
C GLY A 90 4.00 2.41 -2.03
N ASP A 91 3.55 3.53 -1.47
CA ASP A 91 3.03 3.60 -0.11
C ASP A 91 2.03 2.49 0.20
N GLU A 92 1.31 2.00 -0.81
CA GLU A 92 0.36 0.89 -0.71
C GLU A 92 0.99 -0.42 -0.21
N ILE A 93 2.13 -0.85 -0.76
CA ILE A 93 2.79 -2.10 -0.32
C ILE A 93 3.32 -1.95 1.11
N LYS A 94 3.82 -0.76 1.46
CA LYS A 94 4.25 -0.44 2.83
C LYS A 94 3.07 -0.43 3.79
N CYS A 95 1.93 0.12 3.38
CA CYS A 95 0.69 0.11 4.15
C CYS A 95 0.21 -1.32 4.40
N LEU A 96 0.19 -2.18 3.37
CA LEU A 96 -0.21 -3.57 3.48
C LEU A 96 0.65 -4.34 4.50
N LYS A 97 1.98 -4.25 4.37
CA LYS A 97 2.92 -4.91 5.30
C LYS A 97 2.73 -4.43 6.75
N ARG A 98 2.43 -3.14 6.96
CA ARG A 98 2.17 -2.57 8.29
C ARG A 98 0.81 -2.99 8.86
N CYS A 99 -0.24 -3.06 8.03
CA CYS A 99 -1.56 -3.54 8.44
C CYS A 99 -1.51 -4.99 8.90
N TRP A 100 -0.83 -5.86 8.16
CA TRP A 100 -0.77 -7.30 8.45
C TRP A 100 0.09 -7.66 9.66
N ASN A 101 1.04 -6.80 10.03
CA ASN A 101 1.94 -7.01 11.17
C ASN A 101 1.44 -6.38 12.49
N SER A 102 0.17 -6.00 12.56
CA SER A 102 -0.39 -5.24 13.68
C SER A 102 -0.90 -6.15 14.81
N THR A 103 -1.14 -5.56 15.98
CA THR A 103 -1.58 -6.24 17.23
C THR A 103 -3.12 -6.34 17.30
N ILE A 104 -3.80 -6.30 16.16
CA ILE A 104 -5.27 -6.20 16.07
C ILE A 104 -5.87 -7.41 15.34
N PRO A 105 -7.19 -7.68 15.49
CA PRO A 105 -7.83 -8.78 14.79
C PRO A 105 -7.78 -8.61 13.26
N LEU A 106 -7.65 -9.72 12.53
CA LEU A 106 -7.51 -9.73 11.06
C LEU A 106 -8.66 -9.01 10.34
N LYS A 107 -9.89 -9.12 10.86
CA LYS A 107 -11.06 -8.39 10.33
C LYS A 107 -10.82 -6.88 10.32
N ILE A 108 -10.19 -6.36 11.37
CA ILE A 108 -9.88 -4.94 11.53
C ILE A 108 -8.74 -4.55 10.59
N CYS A 109 -7.73 -5.41 10.43
CA CYS A 109 -6.65 -5.20 9.45
C CYS A 109 -7.22 -5.07 8.03
N ALA A 110 -8.10 -5.99 7.63
CA ALA A 110 -8.72 -5.98 6.32
C ALA A 110 -9.58 -4.73 6.10
N PHE A 111 -10.40 -4.35 7.09
CA PHE A 111 -11.18 -3.11 7.02
C PHE A 111 -10.29 -1.87 6.89
N SER A 112 -9.22 -1.80 7.68
CA SER A 112 -8.27 -0.68 7.67
C SER A 112 -7.57 -0.56 6.32
N TRP A 113 -7.18 -1.69 5.74
CA TRP A 113 -6.61 -1.75 4.40
C TRP A 113 -7.58 -1.23 3.33
N LEU A 114 -8.85 -1.65 3.38
CA LEU A 114 -9.88 -1.13 2.48
C LEU A 114 -10.10 0.38 2.66
N SER A 115 -10.01 0.88 3.89
CA SER A 115 -10.14 2.31 4.20
C SER A 115 -9.00 3.12 3.60
N VAL A 116 -7.75 2.63 3.73
CA VAL A 116 -6.57 3.26 3.14
C VAL A 116 -6.63 3.29 1.61
N LEU A 117 -7.24 2.27 0.99
CA LEU A 117 -7.42 2.21 -0.47
C LEU A 117 -8.64 3.01 -0.98
N GLY A 118 -9.46 3.58 -0.10
CA GLY A 118 -10.72 4.22 -0.50
C GLY A 118 -11.72 3.24 -1.14
N ARG A 119 -11.83 2.03 -0.58
CA ARG A 119 -12.66 0.93 -1.11
C ARG A 119 -13.70 0.42 -0.12
N THR A 120 -13.93 1.11 0.99
CA THR A 120 -14.98 0.70 1.94
C THR A 120 -16.36 0.97 1.34
N PRO A 121 -17.42 0.29 1.81
CA PRO A 121 -18.77 0.53 1.32
C PRO A 121 -19.40 1.80 1.93
N CYS A 122 -18.65 2.91 1.98
CA CYS A 122 -19.20 4.24 2.23
C CYS A 122 -20.19 4.62 1.13
N LYS A 123 -21.17 5.48 1.42
CA LYS A 123 -22.25 5.78 0.47
C LYS A 123 -21.77 6.32 -0.87
N VAL A 124 -20.71 7.13 -0.92
CA VAL A 124 -20.12 7.58 -2.20
C VAL A 124 -19.64 6.39 -3.05
N ASN A 125 -19.07 5.35 -2.45
CA ASN A 125 -18.67 4.15 -3.18
C ASN A 125 -19.85 3.26 -3.54
N LEU A 126 -20.91 3.24 -2.73
CA LEU A 126 -22.17 2.57 -3.08
C LEU A 126 -22.84 3.25 -4.30
N LEU A 127 -22.78 4.57 -4.37
CA LEU A 127 -23.27 5.35 -5.52
C LEU A 127 -22.49 5.01 -6.78
N LYS A 128 -21.15 5.00 -6.72
CA LYS A 128 -20.28 4.58 -7.84
C LYS A 128 -20.57 3.16 -8.33
N ARG A 129 -21.10 2.29 -7.46
CA ARG A 129 -21.46 0.90 -7.77
C ARG A 129 -22.94 0.75 -8.16
N ASN A 130 -23.69 1.85 -8.29
CA ASN A 130 -25.11 1.88 -8.59
C ASN A 130 -25.98 1.10 -7.57
N ILE A 131 -25.53 0.98 -6.32
CA ILE A 131 -26.29 0.36 -5.22
C ILE A 131 -27.28 1.38 -4.65
N ILE A 132 -26.84 2.63 -4.48
CA ILE A 132 -27.72 3.78 -4.30
C ILE A 132 -27.76 4.56 -5.60
N THR A 133 -28.90 5.15 -5.94
CA THR A 133 -29.13 5.78 -7.24
C THR A 133 -29.20 7.30 -7.16
N GLN A 134 -29.49 7.87 -5.99
CA GLN A 134 -29.60 9.31 -5.80
C GLN A 134 -28.39 9.86 -5.06
N GLU A 135 -27.83 10.97 -5.57
CA GLU A 135 -26.74 11.68 -4.89
C GLU A 135 -27.14 12.20 -3.51
N ALA A 136 -28.42 12.54 -3.34
CA ALA A 136 -28.98 12.98 -2.06
C ALA A 136 -28.83 11.90 -0.96
N ASP A 137 -28.89 10.62 -1.33
CA ASP A 137 -28.75 9.48 -0.41
C ASP A 137 -27.27 9.22 -0.05
N ALA A 138 -26.33 9.84 -0.77
CA ALA A 138 -24.90 9.71 -0.51
C ALA A 138 -24.40 10.59 0.65
N LYS A 139 -25.28 11.34 1.32
CA LYS A 139 -24.94 12.19 2.47
C LYS A 139 -24.49 11.37 3.68
N CYS A 140 -23.53 11.94 4.42
CA CYS A 140 -22.94 11.37 5.62
C CYS A 140 -23.99 11.00 6.67
N SER A 141 -23.88 9.80 7.20
CA SER A 141 -24.80 9.26 8.21
C SER A 141 -24.62 9.91 9.59
N PHE A 142 -23.62 10.78 9.75
CA PHE A 142 -23.36 11.51 10.99
C PHE A 142 -23.78 12.97 10.93
N CYS A 143 -23.33 13.74 9.92
CA CYS A 143 -23.69 15.16 9.81
C CYS A 143 -24.86 15.43 8.86
N ALA A 144 -25.22 14.49 7.98
CA ALA A 144 -26.26 14.65 6.95
C ALA A 144 -26.05 15.83 5.97
N GLU A 145 -24.85 16.41 5.92
CA GLU A 145 -24.55 17.60 5.10
C GLU A 145 -23.63 17.28 3.92
N ILE A 146 -22.51 16.61 4.19
CA ILE A 146 -21.44 16.35 3.22
C ILE A 146 -21.56 14.92 2.67
N ALA A 147 -21.11 14.68 1.45
CA ALA A 147 -21.06 13.34 0.87
C ALA A 147 -20.18 12.38 1.69
N GLU A 148 -20.67 11.17 1.95
CA GLU A 148 -20.01 10.15 2.76
C GLU A 148 -18.93 9.40 1.96
N ASN A 149 -17.73 9.95 1.93
CA ASN A 149 -16.52 9.19 1.57
C ASN A 149 -15.77 8.75 2.83
N GLU A 150 -14.73 7.92 2.67
CA GLU A 150 -13.93 7.37 3.77
C GLU A 150 -13.32 8.45 4.66
N ASP A 151 -12.69 9.45 4.04
CA ASP A 151 -11.98 10.49 4.76
C ASP A 151 -12.94 11.36 5.57
N HIS A 152 -14.08 11.72 5.00
CA HIS A 152 -15.13 12.44 5.70
C HIS A 152 -15.71 11.58 6.83
N LEU A 153 -16.12 10.35 6.54
CA LEU A 153 -16.75 9.49 7.54
C LEU A 153 -15.81 9.16 8.71
N LEU A 154 -14.55 8.84 8.43
CA LEU A 154 -13.62 8.31 9.42
C LEU A 154 -12.73 9.36 10.07
N LEU A 155 -12.52 10.53 9.44
CA LEU A 155 -11.61 11.57 9.95
C LEU A 155 -12.29 12.93 10.13
N TRP A 156 -12.92 13.45 9.07
CA TRP A 156 -13.23 14.89 8.97
C TRP A 156 -14.65 15.30 9.37
N CYS A 157 -15.61 14.38 9.41
CA CYS A 157 -16.95 14.70 9.88
C CYS A 157 -16.90 15.23 11.31
N ASP A 158 -17.70 16.25 11.64
CA ASP A 158 -17.72 16.87 12.98
C ASP A 158 -17.89 15.85 14.11
N PHE A 159 -18.70 14.81 13.90
CA PHE A 159 -18.86 13.73 14.86
C PHE A 159 -17.55 12.94 15.05
N SER A 160 -16.91 12.57 13.95
CA SER A 160 -15.64 11.83 13.93
C SER A 160 -14.49 12.67 14.50
N GLY A 161 -14.42 13.95 14.14
CA GLY A 161 -13.44 14.91 14.66
C GLY A 161 -13.52 15.07 16.18
N LYS A 162 -14.74 15.12 16.75
CA LYS A 162 -14.91 15.14 18.22
C LYS A 162 -14.34 13.89 18.89
N ILE A 163 -14.51 12.71 18.29
CA ILE A 163 -13.95 11.45 18.80
C ILE A 163 -12.41 11.47 18.72
N TRP A 164 -11.86 11.91 17.59
CA TRP A 164 -10.41 12.07 17.46
C TRP A 164 -9.84 13.05 18.48
N ASN A 165 -10.50 14.17 18.73
CA ASN A 165 -10.07 15.13 19.75
C ASN A 165 -10.06 14.50 21.15
N LYS A 166 -11.04 13.67 21.50
CA LYS A 166 -11.01 12.91 22.77
C LYS A 166 -9.84 11.93 22.81
N ASN A 167 -9.57 11.20 21.72
CA ASN A 167 -8.43 10.28 21.65
C ASN A 167 -7.08 10.99 21.76
N LEU A 168 -6.94 12.16 21.14
CA LEU A 168 -5.73 12.99 21.21
C LEU A 168 -5.51 13.54 22.62
N ALA A 169 -6.57 14.04 23.26
CA ALA A 169 -6.52 14.47 24.65
C ALA A 169 -6.17 13.32 25.60
N TRP A 170 -6.77 12.14 25.38
CA TRP A 170 -6.53 10.93 26.17
C TRP A 170 -5.06 10.45 26.10
N TRP A 171 -4.40 10.65 24.95
CA TRP A 171 -3.00 10.28 24.75
C TRP A 171 -2.02 11.43 24.98
N GLU A 172 -2.51 12.63 25.29
CA GLU A 172 -1.72 13.86 25.43
C GLU A 172 -0.89 14.17 24.17
N ILE A 173 -1.40 13.82 22.98
CA ILE A 173 -0.70 14.01 21.71
C ILE A 173 -1.18 15.29 21.03
N LYS A 174 -0.25 16.17 20.67
CA LYS A 174 -0.50 17.27 19.74
C LYS A 174 -0.41 16.73 18.32
N TYR A 175 -1.52 16.76 17.58
CA TYR A 175 -1.62 16.19 16.25
C TYR A 175 -2.39 17.13 15.31
N VAL A 176 -1.99 17.14 14.05
CA VAL A 176 -2.74 17.75 12.97
C VAL A 176 -3.41 16.62 12.19
N MET A 177 -4.73 16.68 12.08
CA MET A 177 -5.50 15.66 11.36
C MET A 177 -4.98 15.50 9.93
N ALA A 178 -4.75 14.25 9.51
CA ALA A 178 -4.24 13.96 8.19
C ALA A 178 -5.31 14.13 7.11
N ARG A 179 -4.87 14.51 5.90
CA ARG A 179 -5.73 14.79 4.74
C ARG A 179 -6.58 13.59 4.32
N SER A 180 -6.05 12.39 4.45
CA SER A 180 -6.71 11.14 4.07
C SER A 180 -6.46 10.02 5.08
N CYS A 181 -7.26 8.96 5.00
CA CYS A 181 -7.04 7.72 5.76
C CYS A 181 -5.67 7.11 5.47
N LYS A 182 -5.19 7.21 4.22
CA LYS A 182 -3.84 6.78 3.82
C LYS A 182 -2.77 7.61 4.53
N ASP A 183 -2.90 8.93 4.52
CA ASP A 183 -1.95 9.82 5.18
C ASP A 183 -1.96 9.62 6.69
N ALA A 184 -3.13 9.48 7.30
CA ALA A 184 -3.30 9.20 8.73
C ALA A 184 -2.55 7.91 9.11
N PHE A 185 -2.71 6.87 8.30
CA PHE A 185 -2.06 5.58 8.49
C PHE A 185 -0.53 5.67 8.39
N LEU A 186 -0.01 6.35 7.37
CA LEU A 186 1.43 6.51 7.14
C LEU A 186 2.09 7.35 8.24
N GLN A 187 1.33 8.30 8.78
CA GLN A 187 1.77 9.21 9.82
C GLN A 187 2.09 8.49 11.14
N HIS A 188 1.51 7.35 11.50
CA HIS A 188 1.84 6.70 12.79
C HIS A 188 3.33 6.40 13.03
N SER A 189 4.16 6.38 11.98
CA SER A 189 5.63 6.32 12.03
C SER A 189 6.28 7.37 12.95
N TRP A 190 5.69 8.58 13.11
CA TRP A 190 6.34 9.68 13.83
C TRP A 190 6.15 9.64 15.35
N ALA A 191 5.29 8.78 15.88
CA ALA A 191 4.94 8.76 17.30
C ALA A 191 6.03 8.12 18.21
N GLY A 192 7.21 7.81 17.68
CA GLY A 192 8.37 7.34 18.44
C GLY A 192 8.04 6.18 19.38
N ARG A 193 8.26 6.36 20.70
CA ARG A 193 7.96 5.35 21.74
C ARG A 193 6.47 4.96 21.82
N TYR A 194 5.57 5.81 21.33
CA TYR A 194 4.12 5.59 21.35
C TYR A 194 3.56 5.00 20.05
N GLN A 195 4.41 4.80 19.04
CA GLN A 195 4.00 4.38 17.69
C GLN A 195 3.01 3.21 17.71
N LYS A 196 3.33 2.12 18.41
CA LYS A 196 2.49 0.92 18.41
C LYS A 196 1.14 1.15 19.08
N GLY A 197 1.14 1.87 20.21
CA GLY A 197 -0.08 2.18 20.95
C GLY A 197 -0.99 3.09 20.15
N TRP A 198 -0.44 4.19 19.64
CA TRP A 198 -1.19 5.13 18.81
C TRP A 198 -1.73 4.48 17.53
N GLN A 199 -0.97 3.56 16.92
CA GLN A 199 -1.45 2.79 15.77
C GLN A 199 -2.67 1.94 16.13
N VAL A 200 -2.68 1.29 17.30
CA VAL A 200 -3.85 0.53 17.79
C VAL A 200 -5.05 1.46 18.04
N ILE A 201 -4.82 2.64 18.62
CA ILE A 201 -5.89 3.63 18.81
C ILE A 201 -6.48 4.04 17.48
N TRP A 202 -5.65 4.26 16.46
CA TRP A 202 -6.15 4.61 15.15
C TRP A 202 -7.06 3.53 14.58
N TYR A 203 -6.62 2.26 14.61
CA TYR A 203 -7.44 1.13 14.18
C TYR A 203 -8.76 1.04 14.97
N ALA A 204 -8.70 1.21 16.29
CA ALA A 204 -9.87 1.12 17.15
C ALA A 204 -10.85 2.26 16.87
N THR A 205 -10.34 3.45 16.54
CA THR A 205 -11.14 4.64 16.22
C THR A 205 -11.87 4.47 14.91
N ILE A 206 -11.17 4.15 13.82
CA ILE A 206 -11.83 3.98 12.51
C ILE A 206 -12.83 2.83 12.54
N TRP A 207 -12.54 1.76 13.29
CA TRP A 207 -13.47 0.65 13.46
C TRP A 207 -14.69 1.02 14.28
N ALA A 208 -14.52 1.77 15.37
CA ALA A 208 -15.64 2.23 16.19
C ALA A 208 -16.55 3.18 15.42
N LEU A 209 -15.98 4.11 14.65
CA LEU A 209 -16.73 5.00 13.76
C LEU A 209 -17.52 4.21 12.71
N TRP A 210 -16.85 3.31 12.00
CA TRP A 210 -17.49 2.45 11.01
C TRP A 210 -18.60 1.59 11.61
N SER A 211 -18.36 0.98 12.76
CA SER A 211 -19.37 0.16 13.45
C SER A 211 -20.58 0.99 13.88
N THR A 212 -20.34 2.21 14.37
CA THR A 212 -21.41 3.14 14.76
C THR A 212 -22.22 3.61 13.56
N GLN A 213 -21.57 3.90 12.42
CA GLN A 213 -22.27 4.23 11.18
C GLN A 213 -23.17 3.06 10.73
N ASN A 214 -22.68 1.83 10.74
CA ASN A 214 -23.48 0.67 10.35
C ASN A 214 -24.68 0.46 11.28
N ARG A 215 -24.49 0.57 12.60
CA ARG A 215 -25.60 0.48 13.56
C ARG A 215 -26.64 1.57 13.35
N ARG A 216 -26.23 2.79 13.01
CA ARG A 216 -27.18 3.87 12.66
C ARG A 216 -28.00 3.53 11.43
N ILE A 217 -27.38 2.94 10.40
CA ILE A 217 -28.06 2.58 9.14
C ILE A 217 -28.99 1.38 9.32
N PHE A 218 -28.51 0.30 9.94
CA PHE A 218 -29.22 -0.98 9.95
C PHE A 218 -30.07 -1.21 11.21
N GLU A 219 -29.74 -0.56 12.33
CA GLU A 219 -30.42 -0.76 13.62
C GLU A 219 -31.13 0.52 14.12
N ALA A 220 -31.06 1.62 13.35
CA ALA A 220 -31.53 2.95 13.76
C ALA A 220 -30.98 3.43 15.13
N LYS A 221 -29.85 2.85 15.58
CA LYS A 221 -29.29 3.11 16.90
C LYS A 221 -28.37 4.33 16.87
N GLN A 222 -28.76 5.40 17.55
CA GLN A 222 -27.88 6.53 17.81
C GLN A 222 -27.02 6.25 19.04
N VAL A 223 -25.76 6.62 18.95
CA VAL A 223 -24.73 6.38 19.98
C VAL A 223 -24.03 7.71 20.23
N SER A 224 -23.84 8.04 21.50
CA SER A 224 -23.18 9.28 21.94
C SER A 224 -21.68 9.24 21.66
N ILE A 225 -21.04 10.42 21.67
CA ILE A 225 -19.60 10.54 21.48
C ILE A 225 -18.84 9.76 22.56
N ASP A 226 -19.32 9.80 23.81
CA ASP A 226 -18.68 9.10 24.93
C ASP A 226 -18.79 7.58 24.79
N GLU A 227 -19.93 7.06 24.34
CA GLU A 227 -20.07 5.63 24.07
C GLU A 227 -19.13 5.17 22.95
N VAL A 228 -18.98 5.94 21.86
CA VAL A 228 -18.02 5.59 20.81
C VAL A 228 -16.59 5.68 21.33
N PHE A 229 -16.26 6.69 22.15
CA PHE A 229 -14.96 6.80 22.79
C PHE A 229 -14.66 5.61 23.71
N HIS A 230 -15.62 5.16 24.52
CA HIS A 230 -15.50 3.94 25.33
C HIS A 230 -15.31 2.70 24.47
N MET A 231 -15.95 2.61 23.29
CA MET A 231 -15.67 1.52 22.34
C MET A 231 -14.22 1.54 21.86
N VAL A 232 -13.63 2.72 21.62
CA VAL A 232 -12.20 2.85 21.27
C VAL A 232 -11.31 2.34 22.41
N GLN A 233 -11.58 2.76 23.64
CA GLN A 233 -10.83 2.32 24.82
C GLN A 233 -10.93 0.80 25.02
N TYR A 234 -12.14 0.26 24.96
CA TYR A 234 -12.42 -1.16 25.09
C TYR A 234 -11.70 -1.98 24.01
N ASN A 235 -11.93 -1.65 22.74
CA ASN A 235 -11.34 -2.39 21.62
C ASN A 235 -9.82 -2.35 21.67
N SER A 236 -9.23 -1.17 21.85
CA SER A 236 -7.78 -1.02 21.90
C SER A 236 -7.15 -1.85 23.03
N TYR A 237 -7.73 -1.81 24.24
CA TYR A 237 -7.26 -2.60 25.37
C TYR A 237 -7.31 -4.10 25.11
N TYR A 238 -8.47 -4.62 24.69
CA TYR A 238 -8.64 -6.07 24.54
C TYR A 238 -7.84 -6.63 23.35
N TRP A 239 -7.67 -5.86 22.28
CA TRP A 239 -6.81 -6.26 21.17
C TRP A 239 -5.36 -6.40 21.63
N ILE A 240 -4.85 -5.40 22.36
CA ILE A 240 -3.49 -5.42 22.93
C ILE A 240 -3.34 -6.57 23.92
N LYS A 241 -4.23 -6.67 24.91
CA LYS A 241 -4.21 -7.72 25.95
C LYS A 241 -4.23 -9.13 25.36
N SER A 242 -4.99 -9.35 24.29
CA SER A 242 -5.09 -10.67 23.66
C SER A 242 -3.85 -11.10 22.87
N LYS A 243 -2.94 -10.18 22.55
CA LYS A 243 -1.79 -10.41 21.66
C LYS A 243 -0.44 -10.15 22.31
N ILE A 244 -0.39 -9.50 23.46
CA ILE A 244 0.83 -9.26 24.22
C ILE A 244 0.88 -10.25 25.38
N GLU A 245 1.81 -11.20 25.31
CA GLU A 245 2.14 -12.07 26.44
C GLU A 245 2.71 -11.23 27.59
N GLY A 246 2.29 -11.55 28.82
CA GLY A 246 2.74 -10.82 30.02
C GLY A 246 2.11 -9.43 30.20
N TRP A 247 0.97 -9.14 29.55
CA TRP A 247 0.24 -7.89 29.77
C TRP A 247 -0.26 -7.78 31.22
N THR A 248 0.31 -6.84 31.98
CA THR A 248 0.02 -6.65 33.42
C THR A 248 -0.89 -5.46 33.74
N TYR A 249 -1.17 -4.59 32.76
CA TYR A 249 -1.96 -3.38 32.98
C TYR A 249 -3.47 -3.70 33.00
N SER A 250 -4.18 -3.20 33.99
CA SER A 250 -5.64 -3.31 34.05
C SER A 250 -6.32 -2.42 32.99
N PHE A 251 -7.62 -2.64 32.77
CA PHE A 251 -8.40 -1.76 31.89
C PHE A 251 -8.43 -0.32 32.42
N ALA A 252 -8.46 -0.16 33.75
CA ALA A 252 -8.41 1.15 34.40
C ALA A 252 -7.06 1.85 34.15
N ASP A 253 -5.94 1.13 34.26
CA ASP A 253 -4.61 1.68 33.96
C ASP A 253 -4.53 2.18 32.52
N TRP A 254 -5.08 1.40 31.58
CA TRP A 254 -5.15 1.78 30.18
C TRP A 254 -6.01 3.02 29.96
N CYS A 255 -7.19 3.10 30.56
CA CYS A 255 -8.08 4.25 30.42
C CYS A 255 -7.51 5.51 31.06
N ASN A 256 -6.77 5.40 32.16
CA ASN A 256 -6.25 6.56 32.89
C ASN A 256 -4.92 7.06 32.33
N ALA A 257 -4.02 6.17 31.93
CA ALA A 257 -2.67 6.52 31.49
C ALA A 257 -2.14 5.54 30.42
N PRO A 258 -2.74 5.52 29.21
CA PRO A 258 -2.37 4.57 28.16
C PRO A 258 -0.91 4.73 27.72
N SER A 259 -0.39 5.95 27.78
CA SER A 259 1.00 6.30 27.46
C SER A 259 2.02 5.63 28.41
N ARG A 260 1.62 5.20 29.61
CA ARG A 260 2.46 4.47 30.57
C ARG A 260 2.45 2.96 30.35
N CYS A 261 1.50 2.44 29.56
CA CYS A 261 1.36 1.03 29.27
C CYS A 261 2.34 0.61 28.16
N ARG A 262 3.36 -0.19 28.49
CA ARG A 262 4.38 -0.60 27.51
C ARG A 262 3.85 -1.68 26.56
N ILE A 263 3.88 -1.38 25.26
CA ILE A 263 3.51 -2.31 24.19
C ILE A 263 4.78 -2.87 23.54
N VAL A 264 5.32 -3.93 24.13
CA VAL A 264 6.46 -4.67 23.57
C VAL A 264 5.91 -5.90 22.83
N LYS A 265 6.27 -6.05 21.56
CA LYS A 265 5.86 -7.22 20.77
C LYS A 265 6.88 -8.32 21.04
N VAL A 266 6.45 -9.51 21.45
CA VAL A 266 7.34 -10.68 21.49
C VAL A 266 7.83 -10.95 20.07
N PRO A 267 9.14 -11.13 19.82
CA PRO A 267 9.64 -11.42 18.48
C PRO A 267 9.06 -12.75 17.98
N ASN A 268 8.34 -12.68 16.85
CA ASN A 268 7.94 -13.82 16.02
C ASN A 268 7.29 -15.03 16.73
N GLN A 269 5.97 -14.96 16.95
CA GLN A 269 5.18 -16.17 16.67
C GLN A 269 5.17 -16.31 15.14
N ARG A 270 5.97 -17.26 14.64
CA ARG A 270 5.87 -17.75 13.28
C ARG A 270 4.38 -17.96 12.98
N LEU A 271 3.91 -17.40 11.86
CA LEU A 271 2.76 -17.97 11.19
C LEU A 271 3.06 -19.45 11.09
N ILE A 272 2.21 -20.28 11.70
CA ILE A 272 2.25 -21.72 11.51
C ILE A 272 2.20 -21.91 9.99
N GLU A 273 3.35 -22.21 9.41
CA GLU A 273 3.41 -22.89 8.13
C GLU A 273 2.59 -24.16 8.36
N LEU A 274 1.46 -24.25 7.65
CA LEU A 274 0.77 -25.51 7.44
C LEU A 274 1.76 -26.39 6.66
N GLU A 275 2.67 -27.03 7.38
CA GLU A 275 3.42 -28.17 6.87
C GLU A 275 2.44 -29.33 6.68
N GLN A 276 2.52 -29.90 5.48
CA GLN A 276 2.29 -31.32 5.19
C GLN A 276 0.84 -31.82 5.22
N GLY A 277 0.26 -31.88 4.01
CA GLY A 277 -0.61 -32.98 3.62
C GLY A 277 0.08 -33.80 2.52
N GLU A 278 0.87 -34.80 2.93
CA GLU A 278 1.08 -36.01 2.12
C GLU A 278 -0.17 -36.91 2.20
N MET A 279 -0.26 -37.85 1.24
CA MET A 279 -1.37 -38.74 0.85
C MET A 279 -2.33 -38.08 -0.15
N ILE A 280 -2.33 -38.40 -1.45
CA ILE A 280 -2.10 -39.69 -2.17
C ILE A 280 -1.30 -39.42 -3.45
#